data_AF-A0A936N777-F1
#
_entry.id   AF-A0A936N777-F1
#
_cell.length_a   1.000
_cell.length_b   1.000
_cell.length_c   1.000
_cell.angle_alpha   90.00
_cell.angle_beta   90.00
_cell.angle_gamma   90.00
#
_symmetry.space_group_name_H-M   'P 1'
#
loop_
_entity.id
_entity.type
_entity.pdbx_description
1 polymer ?
#
loop_
_entity_poly.entity_id
_entity_poly.type
_entity_poly.pdbx_seq_one_letter_code
_entity_poly.pdbx_strand_id
1 'polypeptide(L)'
;MGNEVNLGPSQSRNKGIELSTGEVIAFQDSDDEWHADKLEKQIDLLLKSPPDVVAVYCGVEFFDIRTDMKIGEDRQNDDFKVDFLSGSHLPHTPSTQTVLIKKSVLNEVGYFDERLELRRYRVSYKSI
;
A
#
# COMPACT_ATOMS: atom_id res chain seq x y z
N MET A 1 11.92 -10.50 -11.66
CA MET A 1 12.74 -9.55 -12.45
C MET A 1 12.94 -8.31 -11.63
N GLY A 2 14.18 -7.82 -11.49
CA GLY A 2 14.49 -6.54 -10.84
C GLY A 2 14.60 -5.40 -11.87
N ASN A 3 14.82 -4.18 -11.39
CA ASN A 3 15.16 -3.06 -12.27
C ASN A 3 16.66 -3.06 -12.57
N GLU A 4 17.03 -2.84 -13.83
CA GLU A 4 18.43 -2.75 -14.25
C GLU A 4 19.12 -1.49 -13.70
N VAL A 5 18.33 -0.45 -13.44
CA VAL A 5 18.75 0.81 -12.82
C VAL A 5 17.77 1.18 -11.71
N ASN A 6 18.20 1.98 -10.74
CA ASN A 6 17.30 2.45 -9.68
C ASN A 6 16.28 3.45 -10.27
N LEU A 7 15.01 3.05 -10.33
CA LEU A 7 13.90 3.85 -10.85
C LEU A 7 13.16 4.63 -9.75
N GLY A 8 13.53 4.44 -8.47
CA GLY A 8 12.72 4.90 -7.34
C GLY A 8 11.40 4.10 -7.20
N PRO A 9 10.64 4.36 -6.13
CA PRO A 9 9.51 3.51 -5.74
C PRO A 9 8.33 3.60 -6.71
N SER A 10 7.93 4.80 -7.14
CA SER A 10 6.75 4.99 -8.01
C SER A 10 6.92 4.28 -9.34
N GLN A 11 8.03 4.51 -10.06
CA GLN A 11 8.31 3.83 -11.32
C GLN A 11 8.47 2.32 -11.15
N SER A 12 9.08 1.86 -10.05
CA SER A 12 9.21 0.43 -9.77
C SER A 12 7.84 -0.24 -9.57
N ARG A 13 6.92 0.43 -8.86
CA ARG A 13 5.55 -0.04 -8.65
C ARG A 13 4.75 -0.01 -9.95
N ASN A 14 4.85 1.06 -10.74
CA ASN A 14 4.19 1.16 -12.05
C ASN A 14 4.62 0.02 -12.98
N LYS A 15 5.92 -0.24 -13.09
CA LYS A 15 6.43 -1.39 -13.86
C LYS A 15 5.89 -2.73 -13.34
N GLY A 16 5.80 -2.89 -12.02
CA GLY A 16 5.20 -4.08 -11.40
C GLY A 16 3.71 -4.24 -11.77
N ILE A 17 2.93 -3.15 -11.73
CA ILE A 17 1.53 -3.13 -12.15
C ILE A 17 1.41 -3.52 -13.62
N GLU A 18 2.22 -2.96 -14.51
CA GLU A 18 2.19 -3.26 -15.94
C GLU A 18 2.44 -4.75 -16.21
N LEU A 19 3.50 -5.31 -15.59
CA LEU A 19 3.91 -6.70 -15.77
C LEU A 19 2.97 -7.73 -15.13
N SER A 20 2.18 -7.32 -14.14
CA SER A 20 1.24 -8.22 -13.46
C SER A 20 0.17 -8.77 -14.41
N THR A 21 -0.29 -10.01 -14.17
CA THR A 21 -1.38 -10.64 -14.94
C THR A 21 -2.64 -10.88 -14.11
N GLY A 22 -2.60 -10.58 -12.82
CA GLY A 22 -3.73 -10.77 -11.90
C GLY A 22 -4.81 -9.71 -12.06
N GLU A 23 -6.03 -10.07 -11.68
CA GLU A 23 -7.18 -9.16 -11.64
C GLU A 23 -7.10 -8.14 -10.48
N VAL A 24 -6.34 -8.48 -9.44
CA VAL A 24 -6.08 -7.64 -8.27
C VAL A 24 -4.57 -7.42 -8.12
N ILE A 25 -4.23 -6.23 -7.64
CA ILE A 25 -2.86 -5.81 -7.33
C ILE A 25 -2.74 -5.66 -5.81
N ALA A 26 -1.68 -6.23 -5.26
CA ALA A 26 -1.21 -5.98 -3.91
C ALA A 26 0.27 -5.59 -3.98
N PHE A 27 0.69 -4.69 -3.10
CA PHE A 27 2.05 -4.14 -3.10
C PHE A 27 2.85 -4.66 -1.91
N GLN A 28 4.01 -5.24 -2.16
CA GLN A 28 4.89 -5.73 -1.09
C GLN A 28 6.27 -5.11 -1.27
N ASP A 29 6.68 -4.29 -0.31
CA ASP A 29 8.05 -3.76 -0.28
C ASP A 29 8.99 -4.86 0.28
N SER A 30 10.27 -4.82 -0.09
CA SER A 30 11.20 -5.92 0.18
C SER A 30 11.65 -6.04 1.64
N ASP A 31 11.40 -5.01 2.42
CA ASP A 31 11.77 -4.86 3.83
C ASP A 31 10.59 -5.11 4.79
N ASP A 32 9.45 -5.56 4.27
CA ASP A 32 8.23 -5.80 5.03
C ASP A 32 7.70 -7.23 4.89
N GLU A 33 6.98 -7.65 5.93
CA GLU A 33 6.37 -8.97 6.02
C GLU A 33 4.85 -8.88 6.04
N TRP A 34 4.20 -9.87 5.43
CA TRP A 34 2.76 -10.03 5.50
C TRP A 34 2.40 -11.18 6.44
N HIS A 35 1.33 -10.97 7.21
CA HIS A 35 0.63 -12.08 7.86
C HIS A 35 0.19 -13.11 6.81
N ALA A 36 0.33 -14.39 7.15
CA ALA A 36 0.09 -15.50 6.22
C ALA A 36 -1.35 -15.52 5.64
N ASP A 37 -2.31 -14.95 6.36
CA ASP A 37 -3.73 -14.91 6.01
C ASP A 37 -4.19 -13.57 5.39
N LYS A 38 -3.29 -12.59 5.23
CA LYS A 38 -3.62 -11.24 4.75
C LYS A 38 -4.33 -11.28 3.40
N LEU A 39 -3.73 -11.93 2.41
CA LEU A 39 -4.26 -11.96 1.05
C LEU A 39 -5.59 -12.68 0.96
N GLU A 40 -5.71 -13.83 1.62
CA GLU A 40 -6.95 -14.61 1.67
C GLU A 40 -8.09 -13.75 2.22
N LYS A 41 -7.90 -13.13 3.39
CA LYS A 41 -8.90 -12.27 4.02
C LYS A 41 -9.29 -11.06 3.16
N GLN A 42 -8.32 -10.41 2.52
CA GLN A 42 -8.59 -9.25 1.68
C GLN A 42 -9.32 -9.61 0.38
N ILE A 43 -8.96 -10.73 -0.26
CA ILE A 43 -9.68 -11.23 -1.43
C ILE A 43 -11.10 -11.61 -1.06
N ASP A 44 -11.29 -12.36 0.03
CA ASP A 44 -12.61 -12.73 0.54
C ASP A 44 -13.49 -11.53 0.82
N LEU A 45 -12.93 -10.48 1.44
CA LEU A 45 -13.64 -9.24 1.71
C LEU A 45 -14.03 -8.53 0.40
N LEU A 46 -13.11 -8.42 -0.56
CA LEU A 46 -13.38 -7.77 -1.84
C LEU A 46 -14.48 -8.51 -2.62
N LEU A 47 -14.48 -9.84 -2.62
CA LEU A 47 -15.48 -10.66 -3.32
C LEU A 47 -16.85 -10.60 -2.66
N LYS A 48 -16.92 -10.46 -1.33
CA LYS A 48 -18.17 -10.33 -0.58
C LYS A 48 -18.72 -8.89 -0.57
N SER A 49 -17.91 -7.92 -0.99
CA SER A 49 -18.30 -6.51 -1.04
C SER A 49 -19.22 -6.21 -2.24
N PRO A 50 -19.99 -5.11 -2.18
CA PRO A 50 -20.76 -4.63 -3.32
C PRO A 50 -19.89 -4.48 -4.59
N PRO A 51 -20.45 -4.67 -5.80
CA PRO A 51 -19.68 -4.66 -7.06
C PRO A 51 -18.89 -3.37 -7.34
N ASP A 52 -19.37 -2.25 -6.82
CA ASP A 52 -18.77 -0.92 -6.91
C ASP A 52 -17.58 -0.72 -5.94
N VAL A 53 -17.35 -1.64 -5.00
CA VAL A 53 -16.12 -1.67 -4.21
C VAL A 53 -14.97 -2.16 -5.09
N VAL A 54 -13.94 -1.33 -5.19
CA VAL A 54 -12.82 -1.53 -6.12
C VAL A 54 -11.48 -1.79 -5.44
N ALA A 55 -11.38 -1.49 -4.15
CA ALA A 55 -10.22 -1.73 -3.33
C ALA A 55 -10.65 -2.02 -1.89
N VAL A 56 -9.83 -2.78 -1.19
CA VAL A 56 -9.92 -3.00 0.25
C VAL A 56 -8.55 -2.76 0.86
N TYR A 57 -8.50 -2.46 2.15
CA TYR A 57 -7.26 -2.30 2.88
C TYR A 57 -7.34 -2.98 4.23
N CYS A 58 -6.20 -3.16 4.89
CA CYS A 58 -6.12 -3.73 6.23
C CYS A 58 -5.32 -2.83 7.17
N GLY A 59 -5.30 -3.17 8.46
CA GLY A 59 -4.39 -2.53 9.40
C GLY A 59 -2.94 -2.92 9.16
N VAL A 60 -2.03 -2.27 9.87
CA VAL A 60 -0.58 -2.54 9.83
C VAL A 60 -0.03 -2.60 11.24
N GLU A 61 0.93 -3.48 11.47
CA GLU A 61 1.69 -3.57 12.71
C GLU A 61 3.09 -3.04 12.47
N PHE A 62 3.63 -2.30 13.44
CA PHE A 62 4.96 -1.73 13.37
C PHE A 62 5.89 -2.50 14.31
N PHE A 63 7.04 -2.93 13.79
CA PHE A 63 8.06 -3.65 14.54
C PHE A 63 9.37 -2.86 14.57
N ASP A 64 10.07 -2.91 15.70
CA ASP A 64 11.42 -2.38 15.80
C ASP A 64 12.39 -3.34 15.13
N ILE A 65 13.05 -2.88 14.06
CA ILE A 65 13.94 -3.70 13.22
C ILE A 65 15.14 -4.31 13.98
N ARG A 66 15.51 -3.79 15.15
CA ARG A 66 16.67 -4.29 15.91
C ARG A 66 16.27 -5.36 16.90
N THR A 67 15.07 -5.25 17.45
CA THR A 67 14.60 -6.09 18.56
C THR A 67 13.51 -7.06 18.14
N ASP A 68 12.94 -6.88 16.95
CA ASP A 68 11.77 -7.60 16.44
C ASP A 68 10.53 -7.47 17.37
N MET A 69 10.50 -6.41 18.16
CA MET A 69 9.41 -6.15 19.09
C MET A 69 8.35 -5.29 18.42
N LYS A 70 7.08 -5.66 18.56
CA LYS A 70 5.95 -4.81 18.15
C LYS A 70 5.98 -3.50 18.93
N ILE A 71 6.06 -2.37 18.23
CA ILE A 71 6.10 -1.01 18.79
C ILE A 71 4.82 -0.22 18.56
N GLY A 72 3.92 -0.72 17.70
CA GLY A 72 2.65 -0.07 17.44
C GLY A 72 1.78 -0.82 16.44
N GLU A 73 0.59 -0.28 16.21
CA GLU A 73 -0.33 -0.74 15.18
C GLU A 73 -1.19 0.45 14.72
N ASP A 74 -1.53 0.49 13.44
CA ASP A 74 -2.60 1.33 12.91
C ASP A 74 -3.77 0.40 12.54
N ARG A 75 -4.89 0.59 13.23
CA ARG A 75 -6.12 -0.17 12.99
C ARG A 75 -7.01 0.61 12.04
N GLN A 76 -7.76 -0.13 11.22
CA GLN A 76 -8.75 0.45 10.30
C GLN A 76 -9.65 1.44 11.05
N ASN A 77 -9.83 2.65 10.49
CA ASN A 77 -10.95 3.52 10.87
C ASN A 77 -12.02 3.41 9.80
N ASP A 78 -13.27 3.53 10.24
CA ASP A 78 -14.44 3.21 9.43
C ASP A 78 -14.73 4.25 8.32
N ASP A 79 -14.07 5.43 8.36
CA ASP A 79 -14.27 6.53 7.41
C ASP A 79 -12.93 7.03 6.86
N PHE A 80 -12.57 6.63 5.64
CA PHE A 80 -11.45 7.24 4.93
C PHE A 80 -11.76 7.56 3.47
N LYS A 81 -11.39 8.79 3.08
CA LYS A 81 -11.23 9.23 1.69
C LYS A 81 -9.80 9.73 1.53
N VAL A 82 -8.95 8.96 0.88
CA VAL A 82 -7.53 9.30 0.72
C VAL A 82 -7.11 9.06 -0.72
N ASP A 83 -6.33 10.00 -1.26
CA ASP A 83 -5.61 9.82 -2.51
C ASP A 83 -4.38 8.91 -2.29
N PHE A 84 -4.61 7.61 -2.42
CA PHE A 84 -3.59 6.56 -2.32
C PHE A 84 -2.47 6.70 -3.37
N LEU A 85 -2.80 7.17 -4.58
CA LEU A 85 -1.87 7.23 -5.71
C LEU A 85 -0.84 8.35 -5.56
N SER A 86 -1.10 9.31 -4.68
CA SER A 86 -0.14 10.35 -4.29
C SER A 86 1.07 9.82 -3.51
N GLY A 87 1.05 8.57 -3.03
CA GLY A 87 2.14 8.00 -2.22
C GLY A 87 2.33 8.69 -0.86
N SER A 88 1.30 9.38 -0.37
CA SER A 88 1.34 10.09 0.92
C SER A 88 1.34 9.10 2.10
N HIS A 89 2.33 9.21 3.00
CA HIS A 89 2.42 8.45 4.26
C HIS A 89 1.82 9.26 5.43
N LEU A 90 0.66 9.86 5.25
CA LEU A 90 0.06 10.65 6.33
C LEU A 90 -0.42 9.71 7.45
N PRO A 91 -0.42 10.18 8.71
CA PRO A 91 -1.05 9.44 9.80
C PRO A 91 -2.50 9.10 9.43
N HIS A 92 -2.90 7.85 9.65
CA HIS A 92 -4.25 7.34 9.30
C HIS A 92 -4.54 7.23 7.80
N THR A 93 -3.53 7.23 6.93
CA THR A 93 -3.74 6.83 5.52
C THR A 93 -3.34 5.39 5.30
N PRO A 94 -4.15 4.57 4.59
CA PRO A 94 -3.74 3.22 4.20
C PRO A 94 -2.38 3.28 3.50
N SER A 95 -1.37 2.63 4.08
CA SER A 95 -0.06 2.56 3.45
C SER A 95 -0.16 1.73 2.17
N THR A 96 0.77 1.94 1.24
CA THR A 96 0.76 1.27 -0.07
C THR A 96 0.56 -0.26 0.05
N GLN A 97 1.16 -0.86 1.08
CA GLN A 97 1.17 -2.31 1.28
C GLN A 97 -0.09 -2.87 1.93
N THR A 98 -0.89 -2.01 2.56
CA THR A 98 -2.17 -2.40 3.15
C THR A 98 -3.24 -2.61 2.08
N VAL A 99 -3.08 -2.05 0.89
CA VAL A 99 -4.13 -2.03 -0.14
C VAL A 99 -4.09 -3.25 -1.05
N LEU A 100 -5.27 -3.78 -1.35
CA LEU A 100 -5.55 -4.70 -2.44
C LEU A 100 -6.60 -4.06 -3.35
N ILE A 101 -6.26 -3.85 -4.62
CA ILE A 101 -7.06 -3.05 -5.58
C ILE A 101 -7.25 -3.79 -6.91
N LYS A 102 -8.44 -3.67 -7.51
CA LYS A 102 -8.71 -4.18 -8.86
C LYS A 102 -7.78 -3.52 -9.88
N LYS A 103 -7.06 -4.31 -10.67
CA LYS A 103 -6.14 -3.81 -11.71
C LYS A 103 -6.87 -2.94 -12.74
N SER A 104 -8.13 -3.25 -13.05
CA SER A 104 -8.95 -2.47 -13.98
C SER A 104 -9.09 -1.01 -13.56
N VAL A 105 -9.18 -0.73 -12.25
CA VAL A 105 -9.27 0.64 -11.74
C VAL A 105 -7.97 1.39 -11.92
N LEU A 106 -6.83 0.77 -11.62
CA LEU A 106 -5.51 1.39 -11.89
C LEU A 106 -5.33 1.73 -13.37
N ASN A 107 -5.81 0.87 -14.27
CA ASN A 107 -5.76 1.15 -15.71
C ASN A 107 -6.67 2.31 -16.14
N GLU A 108 -7.74 2.59 -15.39
CA GLU A 108 -8.67 3.69 -15.66
C GLU A 108 -8.20 5.01 -15.07
N VAL A 109 -7.78 5.01 -13.80
CA VAL A 109 -7.44 6.23 -13.06
C VAL A 109 -5.97 6.66 -13.22
N GLY A 110 -5.13 5.76 -13.74
CA GLY A 110 -3.68 5.94 -13.84
C GLY A 110 -2.91 5.31 -12.68
N TYR A 111 -1.59 5.41 -12.75
CA TYR A 111 -0.67 4.79 -11.81
C TYR A 111 -0.04 5.82 -10.85
N PHE A 112 0.99 5.44 -10.10
CA PHE A 112 1.68 6.37 -9.19
C PHE A 112 2.36 7.50 -9.97
N ASP A 113 2.27 8.74 -9.48
CA ASP A 113 2.96 9.87 -10.10
C ASP A 113 4.48 9.72 -9.93
N GLU A 114 5.16 9.52 -11.05
CA GLU A 114 6.61 9.30 -11.11
C GLU A 114 7.43 10.57 -10.82
N ARG A 115 6.79 11.75 -10.85
CA ARG A 115 7.43 13.03 -10.51
C ARG A 115 7.48 13.27 -9.00
N LEU A 116 6.72 12.49 -8.23
CA LEU A 116 6.78 12.50 -6.78
C LEU A 116 8.01 11.69 -6.35
N GLU A 117 9.17 12.35 -6.29
CA GLU A 117 10.30 11.81 -5.54
C GLU A 117 9.87 11.60 -4.08
N LEU A 118 10.44 10.57 -3.42
CA LEU A 118 10.31 10.38 -1.96
C LEU A 118 10.74 11.67 -1.27
N ARG A 119 9.79 12.56 -1.01
CA ARG A 119 9.99 13.63 -0.04
C ARG A 119 10.13 12.92 1.28
N ARG A 120 11.37 12.77 1.74
CA ARG A 120 11.73 12.39 3.11
C ARG A 120 11.20 13.50 4.03
N TYR A 121 9.89 13.53 4.25
CA TYR A 121 9.31 14.44 5.20
C TYR A 121 9.81 14.05 6.59
N ARG A 122 10.48 14.98 7.26
CA ARG A 122 10.78 14.83 8.69
C ARG A 122 9.48 15.07 9.45
N VAL A 123 8.79 14.01 9.84
CA VAL A 123 7.66 14.11 10.77
C VAL A 123 8.24 14.41 12.15
N SER A 124 7.89 15.57 12.70
CA SER A 124 8.28 16.00 14.04
C SER A 124 7.02 16.00 14.90
N TYR A 125 6.89 15.03 15.79
CA TYR A 125 5.83 15.04 16.80
C TYR A 125 6.19 16.07 17.88
N LYS A 126 5.29 17.02 18.15
CA LYS A 126 5.40 17.88 19.33
C LYS A 126 5.10 17.02 20.57
N SER A 127 5.98 17.07 21.56
CA SER A 127 5.61 16.68 22.93
C SER A 127 4.49 17.60 23.43
N ILE A 128 3.56 17.03 24.19
CA ILE A 128 2.45 17.73 24.83
C ILE A 128 2.99 18.82 25.76
#